data_AF-A0A2V6JA16-F1
#
_entry.id   AF-A0A2V6JA16-F1
#
_cell.length_a   1.000
_cell.length_b   1.000
_cell.length_c   1.000
_cell.angle_alpha   90.00
_cell.angle_beta   90.00
_cell.angle_gamma   90.00
#
_symmetry.space_group_name_H-M   'P 1'
#
loop_
_entity.id
_entity.type
_entity.pdbx_description
1 polymer ?
#
loop_
_entity_poly.entity_id
_entity_poly.type
_entity_poly.pdbx_seq_one_letter_code
_entity_poly.pdbx_strand_id
1 'polypeptide(L)'
;SHARNTGAAAAKGEVLAYTDSDCMTDADWMYYLIGTLVSGDYAGVGGPNITPPAQNWIQACVAAAPGGPNHVLLTDTVAEHIPGCNMAFYRWAFEGVGGFDPEYRKAGDD
;
A
#
# COMPACT_ATOMS: atom_id res chain seq x y z
N SER A 1 -1.52 9.69 8.03
CA SER A 1 -1.98 9.25 9.36
C SER A 1 -3.45 9.50 9.73
N HIS A 2 -3.92 10.72 10.09
CA HIS A 2 -5.26 10.89 10.68
C HIS A 2 -6.43 10.30 9.86
N ALA A 3 -6.49 10.58 8.56
CA ALA A 3 -7.56 10.07 7.69
C ALA A 3 -7.54 8.53 7.60
N ARG A 4 -6.35 7.92 7.50
CA ARG A 4 -6.16 6.47 7.46
C ARG A 4 -6.64 5.81 8.77
N ASN A 5 -6.31 6.39 9.92
CA ASN A 5 -6.76 5.90 11.23
C ASN A 5 -8.27 6.02 11.41
N THR A 6 -8.86 7.15 11.01
CA THR A 6 -10.33 7.32 11.01
C THR A 6 -11.00 6.27 10.13
N GLY A 7 -10.43 5.97 8.95
CA GLY A 7 -10.88 4.91 8.07
C GLY A 7 -10.81 3.52 8.73
N ALA A 8 -9.68 3.18 9.36
CA ALA A 8 -9.52 1.91 10.09
C ALA A 8 -10.55 1.72 11.20
N ALA A 9 -10.81 2.79 11.97
CA ALA A 9 -11.76 2.77 13.06
C ALA A 9 -13.21 2.58 12.59
N ALA A 10 -13.55 3.12 11.41
CA ALA A 10 -14.88 2.98 10.82
C ALA A 10 -15.07 1.66 10.04
N ALA A 11 -13.98 1.08 9.54
CA ALA A 11 -14.01 -0.18 8.80
C ALA A 11 -14.49 -1.34 9.69
N LYS A 12 -15.15 -2.33 9.09
CA LYS A 12 -15.70 -3.51 9.79
C LYS A 12 -15.03 -4.83 9.42
N GLY A 13 -14.12 -4.82 8.45
CA GLY A 13 -13.40 -6.00 7.99
C GLY A 13 -12.27 -6.39 8.96
N GLU A 14 -11.87 -7.66 8.85
CA GLU A 14 -10.72 -8.23 9.55
C GLU A 14 -9.38 -7.84 8.91
N VAL A 15 -9.42 -7.47 7.62
CA VAL A 15 -8.29 -6.93 6.87
C VAL A 15 -8.59 -5.47 6.51
N LEU A 16 -7.60 -4.61 6.73
CA LEU A 16 -7.59 -3.22 6.33
C LEU A 16 -6.74 -3.09 5.08
N ALA A 17 -7.38 -2.82 3.94
CA ALA A 17 -6.71 -2.55 2.68
C ALA A 17 -6.80 -1.05 2.35
N TYR A 18 -5.67 -0.44 2.01
CA TYR A 18 -5.56 0.97 1.67
C TYR A 18 -5.08 1.16 0.24
N THR A 19 -5.66 2.16 -0.40
CA THR A 19 -5.18 2.71 -1.67
C THR A 19 -5.40 4.22 -1.68
N ASP A 20 -4.60 4.95 -2.46
CA ASP A 20 -4.73 6.39 -2.58
C ASP A 20 -5.88 6.75 -3.55
N SER A 21 -6.44 7.95 -3.39
CA SER A 21 -7.58 8.40 -4.19
C SER A 21 -7.27 8.63 -5.67
N ASP A 22 -6.00 8.66 -6.02
CA ASP A 22 -5.47 8.83 -7.38
C ASP A 22 -4.85 7.53 -7.93
N CYS A 23 -5.05 6.40 -7.25
CA CYS A 23 -4.64 5.09 -7.74
C CYS A 23 -5.67 4.43 -8.66
N MET A 24 -5.17 3.61 -9.59
CA MET A 24 -5.96 2.69 -10.41
C MET A 24 -5.62 1.27 -9.97
N THR A 25 -6.54 0.61 -9.27
CA THR A 25 -6.32 -0.78 -8.85
C THR A 25 -6.54 -1.73 -10.01
N ASP A 26 -5.70 -2.76 -10.08
CA ASP A 26 -5.93 -3.90 -10.98
C ASP A 26 -7.23 -4.64 -10.59
N ALA A 27 -7.91 -5.25 -11.57
CA ALA A 27 -9.15 -5.99 -11.31
C ALA A 27 -8.96 -7.13 -10.29
N ASP A 28 -7.77 -7.73 -10.28
CA ASP A 28 -7.38 -8.81 -9.38
C ASP A 28 -6.58 -8.32 -8.16
N TRP A 29 -6.49 -7.00 -7.95
CA TRP A 29 -5.70 -6.38 -6.87
C TRP A 29 -6.00 -6.97 -5.49
N MET A 30 -7.30 -7.09 -5.15
CA MET A 30 -7.73 -7.68 -3.88
C MET A 30 -7.41 -9.17 -3.80
N TYR A 31 -7.54 -9.90 -4.91
CA TYR A 31 -7.25 -11.34 -4.97
C TYR A 31 -5.77 -11.60 -4.63
N TYR A 32 -4.85 -10.85 -5.24
CA TYR A 32 -3.42 -11.02 -4.98
C TYR A 32 -2.98 -10.53 -3.60
N LEU A 33 -3.52 -9.41 -3.11
CA LEU A 33 -3.24 -8.92 -1.76
C LEU A 33 -3.67 -9.96 -0.71
N ILE A 34 -4.94 -10.38 -0.74
CA ILE A 34 -5.45 -11.32 0.25
C ILE A 34 -4.81 -12.69 0.09
N GLY A 35 -4.65 -13.17 -1.15
CA GLY A 35 -3.99 -14.44 -1.43
C GLY A 35 -2.57 -14.51 -0.87
N THR A 36 -1.79 -13.42 -1.02
CA THR A 36 -0.45 -13.33 -0.44
C THR A 36 -0.51 -13.28 1.09
N LEU A 37 -1.39 -12.43 1.65
CA LEU A 37 -1.53 -12.26 3.10
C LEU A 37 -1.82 -13.58 3.81
N VAL A 38 -2.68 -14.43 3.25
CA VAL A 38 -3.07 -15.72 3.85
C VAL A 38 -2.14 -16.89 3.49
N SER A 39 -1.22 -16.70 2.54
CA SER A 39 -0.33 -17.78 2.06
C SER A 39 0.80 -18.11 3.04
N GLY A 40 1.04 -17.26 4.03
CA GLY A 40 2.10 -17.44 5.03
C GLY A 40 1.80 -16.65 6.30
N ASP A 41 2.79 -16.58 7.18
CA ASP A 41 2.68 -15.89 8.47
C ASP A 41 2.95 -14.38 8.33
N TYR A 42 2.17 -13.71 7.48
CA TYR A 42 2.30 -12.28 7.23
C TYR A 42 1.30 -11.48 8.07
N ALA A 43 1.79 -10.42 8.73
CA ALA A 43 0.94 -9.44 9.42
C ALA A 43 0.37 -8.37 8.45
N GLY A 44 1.09 -8.14 7.36
CA GLY A 44 0.75 -7.21 6.30
C GLY A 44 1.49 -7.50 5.02
N VAL A 45 0.92 -7.05 3.91
CA VAL A 45 1.44 -7.22 2.56
C VAL A 45 1.23 -5.94 1.76
N GLY A 46 2.04 -5.77 0.73
CA GLY A 46 1.89 -4.69 -0.24
C GLY A 46 1.91 -5.21 -1.66
N GLY A 47 2.04 -4.28 -2.59
CA GLY A 47 2.28 -4.59 -3.98
C GLY A 47 3.07 -3.50 -4.67
N PRO A 48 3.34 -3.68 -5.97
CA PRO A 48 4.09 -2.70 -6.74
C PRO A 48 3.31 -1.38 -6.86
N ASN A 49 4.04 -0.27 -6.94
CA ASN A 49 3.52 1.06 -7.22
C ASN A 49 3.89 1.42 -8.66
N ILE A 50 3.09 0.91 -9.62
CA ILE A 50 3.38 1.03 -11.05
C ILE A 50 2.74 2.31 -11.59
N THR A 51 3.44 3.03 -12.46
CA THR A 51 2.88 4.21 -13.11
C THR A 51 1.67 3.85 -13.97
N PRO A 52 0.57 4.63 -13.92
CA PRO A 52 -0.59 4.42 -14.79
C PRO A 52 -0.23 4.45 -16.29
N PRO A 53 -0.98 3.76 -17.15
CA PRO A 53 -0.77 3.81 -18.60
C PRO A 53 -0.86 5.24 -19.14
N ALA A 54 0.22 5.71 -19.76
CA ALA A 54 0.29 7.05 -20.33
C ALA A 54 -0.72 7.24 -21.47
N GLN A 55 -1.50 8.32 -21.40
CA GLN A 55 -2.48 8.73 -22.40
C GLN A 55 -1.93 9.80 -23.37
N ASN A 56 -0.78 10.40 -23.03
CA ASN A 56 -0.11 11.40 -23.86
C ASN A 56 1.41 11.42 -23.60
N TRP A 57 2.13 12.18 -24.43
CA TRP A 57 3.60 12.23 -24.37
C TRP A 57 4.14 12.82 -23.05
N ILE A 58 3.41 13.74 -22.41
CA ILE A 58 3.82 14.32 -21.12
C ILE A 58 3.79 13.24 -20.03
N GLN A 59 2.70 12.46 -19.97
CA GLN A 59 2.59 11.34 -19.03
C GLN A 59 3.65 10.27 -19.30
N ALA A 60 3.96 9.98 -20.56
CA ALA A 60 5.03 9.05 -20.93
C ALA A 60 6.41 9.54 -20.46
N CYS A 61 6.70 10.84 -20.59
CA CYS A 61 7.93 11.43 -20.07
C CYS A 61 8.01 11.35 -18.54
N VAL A 62 6.91 11.61 -17.82
CA VAL A 62 6.86 11.51 -16.36
C VAL A 62 7.07 10.05 -15.91
N ALA A 63 6.41 9.09 -16.57
CA ALA A 63 6.55 7.67 -16.27
C ALA A 63 7.97 7.14 -16.49
N ALA A 64 8.68 7.67 -17.48
CA ALA A 64 10.07 7.29 -17.78
C ALA A 64 11.11 8.05 -16.94
N ALA A 65 10.70 9.01 -16.11
CA ALA A 65 11.62 9.80 -15.32
C ALA A 65 12.31 8.93 -14.24
N PRO A 66 13.62 9.13 -14.00
CA PRO A 66 14.33 8.41 -12.94
C PRO A 66 13.83 8.84 -11.56
N GLY A 67 13.99 7.95 -10.57
CA GLY A 67 13.57 8.21 -9.18
C GLY A 67 12.09 7.91 -8.91
N GLY A 68 11.42 7.20 -9.81
CA GLY A 68 10.09 6.65 -9.54
C GLY A 68 10.09 5.69 -8.34
N PRO A 69 8.90 5.42 -7.77
CA PRO A 69 8.76 4.48 -6.67
C PRO A 69 9.22 3.09 -7.10
N ASN A 70 10.15 2.53 -6.34
CA ASN A 70 10.66 1.18 -6.54
C ASN A 70 10.51 0.41 -5.24
N HIS A 71 10.08 -0.85 -5.31
CA HIS A 71 10.10 -1.72 -4.15
C HIS A 71 11.56 -1.98 -3.74
N VAL A 72 11.82 -1.95 -2.44
CA VAL A 72 13.10 -2.43 -1.90
C VAL A 72 12.82 -3.77 -1.24
N LEU A 73 13.32 -4.84 -1.85
CA LEU A 73 13.10 -6.21 -1.41
C LEU A 73 14.35 -6.72 -0.68
N LEU A 74 14.14 -7.27 0.53
CA LEU A 74 15.15 -7.97 1.32
C LEU A 74 15.27 -9.44 0.87
N THR A 75 14.17 -10.01 0.39
CA THR A 75 14.09 -11.32 -0.26
C THR A 75 13.06 -11.28 -1.39
N ASP A 76 12.87 -12.37 -2.12
CA ASP A 76 11.87 -12.45 -3.20
C ASP A 76 10.43 -12.12 -2.75
N THR A 77 10.14 -12.19 -1.45
CA THR A 77 8.79 -11.98 -0.89
C THR A 77 8.74 -11.02 0.29
N VAL A 78 9.88 -10.54 0.80
CA VAL A 78 9.95 -9.65 1.97
C VAL A 78 10.47 -8.30 1.52
N ALA A 79 9.67 -7.26 1.74
CA ALA A 79 10.03 -5.87 1.47
C ALA A 79 10.63 -5.19 2.70
N GLU A 80 11.53 -4.24 2.49
CA GLU A 80 12.01 -3.33 3.53
C GLU A 80 10.87 -2.45 4.06
N HIS A 81 9.98 -1.99 3.18
CA HIS A 81 8.80 -1.20 3.48
C HIS A 81 7.67 -1.52 2.48
N ILE A 82 6.43 -1.28 2.90
CA ILE A 82 5.24 -1.43 2.06
C ILE A 82 4.77 -0.04 1.64
N PRO A 83 4.58 0.25 0.33
CA PRO A 83 4.16 1.57 -0.10
C PRO A 83 2.75 1.89 0.41
N GLY A 84 2.59 3.09 0.98
CA GLY A 84 1.31 3.52 1.56
C GLY A 84 0.11 3.54 0.59
N CYS A 85 0.34 3.59 -0.71
CA CYS A 85 -0.70 3.56 -1.74
C CYS A 85 -1.18 2.15 -2.11
N ASN A 86 -0.50 1.10 -1.63
CA ASN A 86 -0.80 -0.29 -1.95
C ASN A 86 -0.41 -1.20 -0.78
N MET A 87 -1.30 -1.25 0.22
CA MET A 87 -1.04 -1.97 1.47
C MET A 87 -2.29 -2.65 2.02
N ALA A 88 -2.10 -3.83 2.62
CA ALA A 88 -3.13 -4.54 3.36
C ALA A 88 -2.54 -5.13 4.65
N PHE A 89 -3.27 -4.97 5.76
CA PHE A 89 -2.87 -5.49 7.07
C PHE A 89 -4.03 -6.23 7.72
N TYR A 90 -3.71 -7.24 8.51
CA TYR A 90 -4.69 -7.70 9.48
C TYR A 90 -4.99 -6.59 10.49
N ARG A 91 -6.26 -6.43 10.83
CA ARG A 91 -6.73 -5.46 11.83
C ARG A 91 -5.98 -5.64 13.16
N TRP A 92 -5.83 -6.88 13.63
CA TRP A 92 -5.14 -7.15 14.89
C TRP A 92 -3.70 -6.64 14.87
N ALA A 93 -3.02 -6.73 13.72
CA ALA A 93 -1.64 -6.28 13.58
C ALA A 93 -1.59 -4.75 13.57
N PHE A 94 -2.48 -4.11 12.80
CA PHE A 94 -2.62 -2.67 12.75
C PHE A 94 -2.90 -2.05 14.13
N GLU A 95 -3.84 -2.63 14.88
CA GLU A 95 -4.20 -2.19 16.22
C GLU A 95 -3.07 -2.49 17.22
N GLY A 96 -2.39 -3.63 17.07
CA GLY A 96 -1.25 -4.03 17.92
C GLY A 96 -0.06 -3.07 17.85
N VAL A 97 0.13 -2.38 16.72
CA VAL A 97 1.17 -1.35 16.56
C VAL A 97 0.67 0.08 16.84
N GLY A 98 -0.62 0.25 17.16
CA GLY A 98 -1.22 1.57 17.46
C GLY A 98 -1.67 2.37 16.23
N GLY A 99 -1.71 1.77 15.05
CA GLY A 99 -2.06 2.41 13.79
C GLY A 99 -0.98 3.35 13.25
N PHE A 100 -1.35 4.25 12.33
CA PHE A 100 -0.42 5.22 11.76
C PHE A 100 -0.08 6.32 12.76
N ASP A 101 1.19 6.68 12.91
CA ASP A 101 1.62 7.74 13.82
C ASP A 101 1.10 9.12 13.34
N PRO A 102 0.23 9.80 14.12
CA PRO A 102 -0.32 11.11 13.77
C PRO A 102 0.71 12.24 13.64
N GLU A 103 1.94 12.08 14.14
CA GLU A 103 3.01 13.07 13.97
C GLU A 103 3.35 13.28 12.49
N TYR A 104 3.25 12.23 11.67
CA TYR A 104 3.41 12.33 10.22
C TYR A 104 2.16 12.92 9.56
N ARG A 105 2.33 14.14 9.03
CA ARG A 105 1.23 14.94 8.46
C ARG A 105 1.12 14.89 6.93
N LYS A 106 2.19 14.48 6.23
CA LYS A 106 2.23 14.53 4.75
C LYS A 106 2.84 13.28 4.12
N ALA A 107 4.03 12.86 4.53
CA ALA A 107 4.77 11.73 3.97
C ALA A 107 5.60 11.04 5.06
N GLY A 108 6.00 9.79 4.81
CA GLY A 108 6.83 8.96 5.70
C GLY A 108 6.06 8.26 6.81
N ASP A 109 4.74 8.08 6.64
CA ASP A 109 3.91 7.31 7.58
C ASP A 109 3.80 5.82 7.22
N ASP A 110 4.40 5.40 6.11
CA ASP A 110 4.44 4.03 5.60
C ASP A 110 5.58 3.17 6.18
#